data_AF-A0A257LZT4-F1
#
_entry.id   AF-A0A257LZT4-F1
#
_cell.length_a   1.000
_cell.length_b   1.000
_cell.length_c   1.000
_cell.angle_alpha   90.00
_cell.angle_beta   90.00
_cell.angle_gamma   90.00
#
_symmetry.space_group_name_H-M   'P 1'
#
loop_
_entity.id
_entity.type
_entity.pdbx_description
1 polymer ?
#
loop_
_entity_poly.entity_id
_entity_poly.type
_entity_poly.pdbx_seq_one_letter_code
_entity_poly.pdbx_strand_id
1 'polypeptide(L)'
;MGNHALPLDADQAGIELVTPTEVHEALSRIGRTEDVRFSPDNRRLAIAAFIENACFVFDIEIDRTASKPVVRISDYLEIRSDAIREPHGLDFIGENLLLVANRKGSLALFAIPERMSGSRVHPLQPLQ
;
A
#
# COMPACT_ATOMS: atom_id res chain seq x y z
N MET A 1 -6.50 -15.71 26.94
CA MET A 1 -5.91 -16.65 25.96
C MET A 1 -6.00 -16.00 24.59
N GLY A 2 -5.07 -15.10 24.28
CA GLY A 2 -5.02 -14.40 23.00
C GLY A 2 -3.96 -15.06 22.14
N ASN A 3 -4.39 -15.61 21.00
CA ASN A 3 -3.50 -16.24 20.03
C ASN A 3 -2.66 -15.12 19.38
N HIS A 4 -1.47 -14.85 19.94
CA HIS A 4 -0.48 -14.04 19.26
C HIS A 4 0.00 -14.87 18.07
N ALA A 5 -0.57 -14.64 16.89
CA ALA A 5 0.09 -15.02 15.66
C ALA A 5 1.48 -14.37 15.71
N LEU A 6 2.52 -15.19 15.90
CA LEU A 6 3.90 -14.73 15.78
C LEU A 6 4.01 -14.10 14.40
N PRO A 7 4.66 -12.92 14.25
CA PRO A 7 4.93 -12.37 12.93
C PRO A 7 5.66 -13.47 12.14
N LEU A 8 5.02 -13.95 11.08
CA LEU A 8 5.67 -14.89 10.18
C LEU A 8 6.85 -14.14 9.58
N ASP A 9 8.05 -14.60 9.93
CA ASP A 9 9.24 -14.18 9.20
C ASP A 9 9.07 -14.62 7.74
N ALA A 10 9.49 -13.80 6.78
CA ALA A 10 9.37 -14.14 5.36
C ALA A 10 10.08 -15.49 5.07
N ASP A 11 11.15 -15.76 5.84
CA ASP A 11 11.86 -17.03 5.80
C ASP A 11 11.02 -18.23 6.28
N GLN A 12 10.15 -18.06 7.27
CA GLN A 12 9.19 -19.10 7.68
C GLN A 12 8.07 -19.29 6.66
N ALA A 13 7.69 -18.22 5.94
CA ALA A 13 6.72 -18.29 4.86
C ALA A 13 7.27 -18.94 3.58
N GLY A 14 8.58 -19.21 3.52
CA GLY A 14 9.22 -19.70 2.30
C GLY A 14 9.20 -18.66 1.18
N ILE A 15 9.13 -17.37 1.50
CA ILE A 15 9.13 -16.25 0.54
C ILE A 15 10.38 -15.39 0.79
N GLU A 16 11.06 -14.96 -0.27
CA GLU A 16 12.11 -13.96 -0.18
C GLU A 16 11.48 -12.57 -0.37
N LEU A 17 11.80 -11.62 0.52
CA LEU A 17 11.38 -10.22 0.39
C LEU A 17 12.59 -9.37 0.05
N VAL A 18 12.52 -8.65 -1.06
CA VAL A 18 13.56 -7.70 -1.48
C VAL A 18 12.97 -6.31 -1.53
N THR A 19 13.53 -5.41 -0.73
CA THR A 19 13.06 -4.02 -0.62
C THR A 19 14.25 -3.08 -0.39
N PRO A 20 14.32 -1.93 -1.08
CA PRO A 20 15.23 -0.84 -0.71
C PRO A 20 14.96 -0.35 0.72
N THR A 21 15.98 0.26 1.35
CA THR A 21 15.90 0.79 2.72
C THR A 21 14.75 1.78 2.88
N GLU A 22 14.59 2.71 1.93
CA GLU A 22 13.57 3.74 2.01
C GLU A 22 12.14 3.20 1.91
N VAL A 23 11.95 2.09 1.18
CA VAL A 23 10.66 1.39 1.09
C VAL A 23 10.40 0.64 2.40
N HIS A 24 11.44 0.03 2.99
CA HIS A 24 11.34 -0.60 4.31
C HIS A 24 10.97 0.42 5.40
N GLU A 25 11.59 1.60 5.39
CA GLU A 25 11.26 2.70 6.28
C GLU A 25 9.80 3.14 6.10
N ALA A 26 9.32 3.29 4.86
CA ALA A 26 7.91 3.59 4.60
C ALA A 26 6.95 2.53 5.15
N LEU A 27 7.24 1.24 4.90
CA LEU A 27 6.46 0.12 5.45
C LEU A 27 6.40 0.16 6.98
N SER A 28 7.52 0.44 7.64
CA SER A 28 7.58 0.54 9.11
C SER A 28 6.77 1.71 9.69
N ARG A 29 6.53 2.77 8.91
CA ARG A 29 5.72 3.93 9.33
C ARG A 29 4.20 3.70 9.24
N ILE A 30 3.73 2.70 8.49
CA ILE A 30 2.28 2.50 8.25
C ILE A 30 1.47 2.35 9.54
N GLY A 31 2.06 1.73 10.56
CA GLY A 31 1.37 1.48 11.83
C GLY A 31 0.19 0.52 11.65
N ARG A 32 -0.97 0.88 12.21
CA ARG A 32 -2.21 0.08 12.07
C ARG A 32 -2.77 0.21 10.67
N THR A 33 -2.90 -0.92 9.98
CA THR A 33 -3.59 -1.06 8.70
C THR A 33 -5.07 -1.37 8.89
N GLU A 34 -5.93 -0.85 8.02
CA GLU A 34 -7.37 -1.20 8.00
C GLU A 34 -7.76 -2.04 6.79
N ASP A 35 -7.09 -1.84 5.64
CA ASP A 35 -7.36 -2.59 4.41
C ASP A 35 -6.11 -2.63 3.51
N VAL A 36 -6.07 -3.61 2.62
CA VAL A 36 -5.00 -3.84 1.64
C VAL A 36 -5.58 -4.40 0.34
N ARG A 37 -5.14 -3.87 -0.82
CA ARG A 37 -5.56 -4.35 -2.14
C ARG A 37 -4.42 -4.32 -3.14
N PHE A 38 -4.38 -5.34 -3.99
CA PHE A 38 -3.59 -5.30 -5.22
C PHE A 38 -4.32 -4.50 -6.30
N SER A 39 -3.58 -3.84 -7.18
CA SER A 39 -4.12 -3.43 -8.48
C SER A 39 -4.52 -4.66 -9.30
N PRO A 40 -5.45 -4.53 -10.26
CA PRO A 40 -5.87 -5.66 -11.08
C PRO A 40 -4.73 -6.37 -11.82
N ASP A 41 -3.69 -5.64 -12.25
CA ASP A 41 -2.50 -6.20 -12.88
C ASP A 41 -1.46 -6.81 -11.89
N ASN A 42 -1.73 -6.74 -10.59
CA ASN A 42 -0.85 -7.16 -9.48
C ASN A 42 0.52 -6.45 -9.45
N ARG A 43 0.65 -5.28 -10.07
CA ARG A 43 1.89 -4.48 -10.04
C ARG A 43 1.93 -3.44 -8.94
N ARG A 44 0.80 -3.20 -8.27
CA ARG A 44 0.69 -2.26 -7.16
C ARG A 44 -0.01 -2.87 -5.96
N LEU A 45 0.38 -2.41 -4.78
CA LEU A 45 -0.24 -2.76 -3.49
C LEU A 45 -0.62 -1.49 -2.74
N ALA A 46 -1.91 -1.27 -2.54
CA ALA A 46 -2.43 -0.15 -1.76
C ALA A 46 -2.74 -0.57 -0.32
N ILE A 47 -2.40 0.28 0.65
CA ILE A 47 -2.60 0.06 2.09
C ILE A 47 -3.22 1.32 2.73
N ALA A 48 -4.29 1.13 3.50
CA ALA A 48 -4.88 2.18 4.33
C ALA A 48 -4.13 2.27 5.66
N ALA A 49 -3.37 3.34 5.87
CA ALA A 49 -2.61 3.60 7.09
C ALA A 49 -3.43 4.49 8.04
N PHE A 50 -4.17 3.86 8.96
CA PHE A 50 -5.15 4.57 9.79
C PHE A 50 -4.51 5.61 10.71
N ILE A 51 -3.42 5.24 11.38
CA ILE A 51 -2.72 6.15 12.32
C ILE A 51 -2.10 7.32 11.57
N GLU A 52 -1.52 7.06 10.39
CA GLU A 52 -0.87 8.09 9.56
C GLU A 52 -1.86 9.00 8.83
N ASN A 53 -3.16 8.68 8.82
CA ASN A 53 -4.17 9.36 8.01
C ASN A 53 -3.75 9.46 6.53
N ALA A 54 -3.21 8.37 5.99
CA ALA A 54 -2.65 8.31 4.65
C ALA A 54 -3.00 6.99 3.96
N CYS A 55 -2.84 6.98 2.64
CA CYS A 55 -2.81 5.75 1.85
C CYS A 55 -1.42 5.58 1.26
N PHE A 56 -0.86 4.38 1.38
CA PHE A 56 0.39 4.04 0.71
C PHE A 56 0.07 3.18 -0.51
N VAL A 57 0.74 3.44 -1.63
CA VAL A 57 0.71 2.58 -2.81
C VAL A 57 2.15 2.16 -3.09
N PHE A 58 2.41 0.87 -3.17
CA PHE A 58 3.73 0.31 -3.42
C PHE A 58 3.78 -0.32 -4.80
N ASP A 59 4.92 -0.18 -5.50
CA ASP A 59 5.20 -0.96 -6.70
C ASP A 59 5.72 -2.33 -6.27
N ILE A 60 5.09 -3.40 -6.78
CA ILE A 60 5.35 -4.79 -6.39
C ILE A 60 5.54 -5.70 -7.59
N GLU A 61 6.52 -6.60 -7.48
CA GLU A 61 6.75 -7.70 -8.42
C GLU A 61 6.76 -9.02 -7.63
N ILE A 62 6.08 -10.04 -8.17
CA ILE A 62 6.03 -11.37 -7.57
C ILE A 62 6.64 -12.36 -8.57
N ASP A 63 7.91 -12.68 -8.38
CA ASP A 63 8.62 -13.69 -9.16
C ASP A 63 8.40 -15.08 -8.54
N ARG A 64 7.80 -15.98 -9.32
CA ARG A 64 7.55 -17.38 -8.93
C ARG A 64 8.43 -18.38 -9.68
N THR A 65 9.38 -17.90 -10.48
CA THR A 65 10.22 -18.72 -11.35
C THR A 65 11.50 -19.20 -10.65
N ALA A 66 11.94 -18.49 -9.62
CA ALA A 66 13.04 -18.88 -8.76
C ALA A 66 12.70 -20.11 -7.90
N SER A 67 13.72 -20.74 -7.31
CA SER A 67 13.56 -21.89 -6.40
C SER A 67 12.74 -21.56 -5.16
N LYS A 68 12.71 -20.28 -4.76
CA LYS A 68 11.89 -19.70 -3.71
C LYS A 68 11.14 -18.49 -4.32
N PRO A 69 9.82 -18.32 -4.12
CA PRO A 69 9.13 -17.11 -4.58
C PRO A 69 9.76 -15.84 -4.02
N VAL A 70 9.96 -14.84 -4.87
CA VAL A 70 10.53 -13.54 -4.50
C VAL A 70 9.48 -12.46 -4.66
N VAL A 71 9.23 -11.70 -3.59
CA VAL A 71 8.44 -10.47 -3.62
C VAL A 71 9.42 -9.30 -3.63
N ARG A 72 9.38 -8.48 -4.67
CA ARG A 72 10.16 -7.24 -4.76
C ARG A 72 9.22 -6.07 -4.55
N ILE A 73 9.56 -5.18 -3.62
CA ILE A 73 8.86 -3.91 -3.43
C ILE A 73 9.86 -2.80 -3.76
N SER A 74 9.71 -2.15 -4.91
CA SER A 74 10.75 -1.29 -5.47
C SER A 74 10.56 0.19 -5.19
N ASP A 75 9.31 0.63 -5.04
CA ASP A 75 8.97 2.04 -4.83
C ASP A 75 7.65 2.19 -4.05
N TYR A 76 7.36 3.41 -3.64
CA TYR A 76 6.11 3.75 -2.98
C TYR A 76 5.68 5.20 -3.22
N LEU A 77 4.39 5.41 -3.06
CA LEU A 77 3.70 6.69 -3.00
C LEU A 77 2.89 6.78 -1.72
N GLU A 78 3.12 7.81 -0.94
CA GLU A 78 2.31 8.19 0.21
C GLU A 78 1.35 9.30 -0.20
N ILE A 79 0.06 8.98 -0.23
CA ILE A 79 -1.02 9.89 -0.56
C ILE A 79 -1.58 10.50 0.71
N ARG A 80 -1.53 11.82 0.79
CA ARG A 80 -2.14 12.61 1.86
C ARG A 80 -3.26 13.48 1.30
N SER A 81 -4.39 13.52 2.01
CA SER A 81 -5.54 14.35 1.66
C SER A 81 -6.47 14.49 2.86
N ASP A 82 -7.15 15.64 2.99
CA ASP A 82 -8.18 15.80 4.02
C ASP A 82 -9.33 14.79 3.86
N ALA A 83 -9.60 14.38 2.61
CA ALA A 83 -10.61 13.37 2.30
C ALA A 83 -10.22 11.95 2.76
N ILE A 84 -8.93 11.68 3.00
CA ILE A 84 -8.42 10.35 3.41
C ILE A 84 -8.52 10.14 4.92
N ARG A 85 -8.58 11.20 5.74
CA ARG A 85 -8.50 11.13 7.21
C ARG A 85 -9.35 10.00 7.78
N GLU A 86 -8.75 9.20 8.67
CA GLU A 86 -9.31 7.98 9.23
C GLU A 86 -9.71 6.97 8.14
N PRO A 87 -8.78 6.58 7.24
CA PRO A 87 -9.08 5.67 6.14
C PRO A 87 -9.50 4.30 6.68
N HIS A 88 -10.43 3.64 5.99
CA HIS A 88 -11.03 2.39 6.44
C HIS A 88 -11.09 1.31 5.36
N GLY A 89 -11.46 1.67 4.14
CA GLY A 89 -11.53 0.75 3.01
C GLY A 89 -10.91 1.35 1.77
N LEU A 90 -10.37 0.52 0.89
CA LEU A 90 -9.80 0.96 -0.38
C LEU A 90 -10.08 -0.06 -1.49
N ASP A 91 -10.13 0.42 -2.72
CA ASP A 91 -10.14 -0.45 -3.90
C ASP A 91 -9.61 0.27 -5.14
N PHE A 92 -9.09 -0.51 -6.09
CA PHE A 92 -8.65 0.01 -7.38
C PHE A 92 -9.81 0.07 -8.38
N ILE A 93 -9.88 1.15 -9.16
CA ILE A 93 -10.74 1.25 -10.34
C ILE A 93 -9.84 1.26 -11.58
N GLY A 94 -9.55 0.08 -12.12
CA GLY A 94 -8.47 -0.10 -13.09
C GLY A 94 -7.09 0.10 -12.45
N GLU A 95 -6.05 0.38 -13.24
CA GLU A 95 -4.66 0.36 -12.72
C GLU A 95 -4.23 1.65 -12.01
N ASN A 96 -4.87 2.78 -12.33
CA ASN A 96 -4.40 4.12 -11.98
C ASN A 96 -5.41 4.95 -11.19
N LEU A 97 -6.51 4.36 -10.74
CA LEU A 97 -7.46 5.05 -9.87
C LEU A 97 -7.62 4.28 -8.57
N LEU A 98 -7.55 5.01 -7.45
CA LEU A 98 -7.74 4.46 -6.12
C LEU A 98 -8.96 5.11 -5.48
N LEU A 99 -9.94 4.28 -5.14
CA LEU A 99 -11.08 4.66 -4.30
C LEU A 99 -10.69 4.47 -2.84
N VAL A 100 -10.95 5.48 -2.01
CA VAL A 100 -10.69 5.45 -0.56
C VAL A 100 -11.95 5.81 0.19
N ALA A 101 -12.37 4.92 1.09
CA ALA A 101 -13.44 5.14 2.05
C ALA A 101 -12.85 5.49 3.42
N ASN A 102 -13.48 6.42 4.14
CA ASN A 102 -13.09 6.78 5.50
C ASN A 102 -14.18 6.51 6.54
N ARG A 103 -13.81 6.51 7.83
CA ARG A 103 -14.75 6.28 8.95
C ARG A 103 -15.84 7.35 9.10
N LYS A 104 -15.68 8.50 8.45
CA LYS A 104 -16.69 9.58 8.45
C LYS A 104 -17.76 9.37 7.38
N GLY A 105 -17.70 8.27 6.63
CA GLY A 105 -18.68 7.93 5.60
C GLY A 105 -18.45 8.64 4.27
N SER A 106 -17.25 9.17 4.02
CA SER A 106 -16.89 9.76 2.73
C SER A 106 -16.19 8.73 1.83
N LEU A 107 -16.34 8.93 0.52
CA LEU A 107 -15.62 8.22 -0.54
C LEU A 107 -14.89 9.26 -1.39
N ALA A 108 -13.61 9.01 -1.69
CA ALA A 108 -12.80 9.86 -2.54
C ALA A 108 -12.06 9.01 -3.58
N LEU A 109 -12.00 9.51 -4.81
CA LEU A 109 -11.31 8.88 -5.92
C LEU A 109 -10.03 9.66 -6.23
N PHE A 110 -8.89 8.98 -6.29
CA PHE A 110 -7.59 9.59 -6.56
C PHE A 110 -6.97 9.02 -7.83
N ALA A 111 -6.42 9.88 -8.67
CA ALA A 111 -5.54 9.45 -9.76
C ALA A 111 -4.14 9.13 -9.21
N ILE A 112 -3.69 7.90 -9.46
CA ILE A 112 -2.36 7.42 -9.11
C ILE A 112 -1.44 7.63 -10.32
N PRO A 113 -0.31 8.33 -10.19
CA PRO A 113 0.66 8.49 -11.27
C PRO A 113 1.11 7.14 -11.83
N GLU A 114 1.27 7.03 -13.16
CA GLU A 114 1.77 5.79 -13.80
C GLU A 114 3.18 5.40 -13.35
N ARG A 115 4.02 6.39 -13.06
CA ARG A 115 5.36 6.21 -12.52
C ARG A 115 5.49 6.94 -11.20
N MET A 116 5.95 6.22 -10.19
CA MET A 116 6.30 6.74 -8.87
C MET A 116 7.65 7.51 -8.91
N SER A 117 7.87 8.39 -9.88
CA SER A 117 9.13 9.13 -9.98
C SER A 117 8.99 10.53 -9.37
N GLY A 118 9.79 10.86 -8.34
CA GLY A 118 9.84 12.20 -7.76
C GLY A 118 9.70 12.21 -6.23
N SER A 119 8.99 13.22 -5.69
CA SER A 119 8.64 13.27 -4.26
C SER A 119 7.80 12.03 -3.92
N ARG A 120 8.09 11.32 -2.83
CA ARG A 120 7.31 10.11 -2.48
C ARG A 120 6.08 10.41 -1.64
N VAL A 121 5.93 11.66 -1.18
CA VAL A 121 4.75 12.16 -0.48
C VAL A 121 4.03 13.13 -1.40
N HIS A 122 2.78 12.83 -1.71
CA HIS A 122 1.96 13.66 -2.57
C HIS A 122 0.68 14.10 -1.85
N PRO A 123 0.48 15.42 -1.67
CA PRO A 123 -0.86 15.93 -1.41
C PRO A 123 -1.68 15.76 -2.69
N LEU A 124 -2.65 14.85 -2.68
CA LEU A 124 -3.58 14.67 -3.81
C LEU A 124 -4.97 15.19 -3.44
N GLN A 125 -5.63 15.79 -4.42
CA GLN A 125 -7.03 16.15 -4.33
C GLN A 125 -7.90 15.06 -4.97
N PRO A 126 -9.08 14.77 -4.42
CA PRO A 126 -10.03 13.88 -5.08
C PRO A 126 -10.39 14.39 -6.48
N LEU A 127 -10.59 13.46 -7.41
CA LEU A 127 -11.18 13.76 -8.71
C LEU A 127 -12.61 14.30 -8.51
N GLN A 128 -13.00 15.26 -9.37
CA GLN A 128 -14.34 15.87 -9.39
C GLN A 128 -15.25 15.12 -10.36
#